data_AF-A0A251SLL5-F1
#
_entry.id   AF-A0A251SLL5-F1
#
_cell.length_a   1.000
_cell.length_b   1.000
_cell.length_c   1.000
_cell.angle_alpha   90.00
_cell.angle_beta   90.00
_cell.angle_gamma   90.00
#
_symmetry.space_group_name_H-M   'P 1'
#
loop_
_entity.id
_entity.type
_entity.pdbx_description
1 polymer ?
#
loop_
_entity_poly.entity_id
_entity_poly.type
_entity_poly.pdbx_seq_one_letter_code
_entity_poly.pdbx_strand_id
1 'polypeptide(L)'
;MILKMFKNTAIIYVISQQEIVSLYKRFCQLDRNAKGFISADEFLSVPEFAMNPLSQRLLKMVDGLNFKDFVIFLSAFNPKASMPQKIELDAVFIIYHEM
;
A
#
# COMPACT_ATOMS: atom_id res chain seq x y z
N MET A 1 -6.21 0.28 -17.31
CA MET A 1 -6.67 -0.85 -16.49
C MET A 1 -6.54 -0.56 -14.99
N ILE A 2 -5.37 -0.15 -14.50
CA ILE A 2 -5.10 0.17 -13.08
C ILE A 2 -6.03 1.26 -12.51
N LEU A 3 -6.23 2.37 -13.23
CA LEU A 3 -7.11 3.46 -12.77
C LEU A 3 -8.59 3.05 -12.60
N LYS A 4 -9.06 1.99 -13.29
CA LYS A 4 -10.43 1.50 -13.14
C LYS A 4 -10.63 0.76 -11.81
N MET A 5 -9.57 0.16 -11.23
CA MET A 5 -9.64 -0.56 -9.95
C MET A 5 -9.93 0.37 -8.77
N PHE A 6 -9.57 1.65 -8.89
CA PHE A 6 -9.72 2.63 -7.82
C PHE A 6 -10.95 3.54 -8.00
N LYS A 7 -11.61 3.52 -9.17
CA LYS A 7 -12.73 4.44 -9.53
C LYS A 7 -13.93 4.45 -8.55
N ASN A 8 -14.02 3.47 -7.65
CA ASN A 8 -15.12 3.28 -6.71
C ASN A 8 -14.70 3.37 -5.24
N THR A 9 -13.50 3.88 -4.93
CA THR A 9 -12.99 3.91 -3.55
C THR A 9 -12.39 5.28 -3.26
N ALA A 10 -12.70 5.86 -2.10
CA ALA A 10 -12.26 7.18 -1.63
C ALA A 10 -10.75 7.46 -1.76
N ILE A 11 -9.95 6.41 -1.95
CA ILE A 11 -8.50 6.40 -2.24
C ILE A 11 -8.10 7.37 -3.36
N ILE A 12 -8.91 7.55 -4.42
CA ILE A 12 -8.53 8.46 -5.52
C ILE A 12 -8.54 9.93 -5.08
N TYR A 13 -9.32 10.30 -4.07
CA TYR A 13 -9.40 11.70 -3.64
C TYR A 13 -8.15 12.16 -2.89
N VAL A 14 -7.29 11.24 -2.47
CA VAL A 14 -6.13 11.52 -1.61
C VAL A 14 -4.79 11.29 -2.32
N ILE A 15 -4.76 10.44 -3.35
CA ILE A 15 -3.56 10.11 -4.12
C ILE A 15 -3.78 10.42 -5.61
N SER A 16 -2.96 11.32 -6.16
CA SER A 16 -3.04 11.74 -7.56
C SER A 16 -2.73 10.59 -8.53
N GLN A 17 -3.19 10.71 -9.79
CA GLN A 17 -2.89 9.71 -10.82
C GLN A 17 -1.38 9.51 -11.04
N GLN A 18 -0.59 10.59 -10.95
CA GLN A 18 0.86 10.52 -11.09
C GLN A 18 1.52 9.78 -9.92
N GLU A 19 1.01 9.97 -8.69
CA GLU A 19 1.44 9.23 -7.51
C GLU A 19 1.08 7.74 -7.64
N ILE A 20 -0.11 7.39 -8.12
CA ILE A 20 -0.52 5.99 -8.38
C ILE A 20 0.43 5.32 -9.37
N VAL A 21 0.74 5.97 -10.49
CA VAL A 21 1.68 5.42 -11.49
C VAL A 21 3.08 5.27 -10.89
N SER A 22 3.53 6.24 -10.09
CA SER A 22 4.84 6.19 -9.44
C SER A 22 4.91 5.12 -8.34
N LEU A 23 3.81 4.88 -7.63
CA LEU A 23 3.67 3.78 -6.67
C LEU A 23 3.69 2.44 -7.38
N TYR A 24 3.01 2.31 -8.52
CA TYR A 24 3.02 1.08 -9.31
C TYR A 24 4.44 0.73 -9.80
N LYS A 25 5.19 1.72 -10.30
CA LYS A 25 6.60 1.51 -10.68
C LYS A 25 7.45 1.02 -9.50
N ARG A 26 7.27 1.61 -8.32
CA ARG A 26 7.97 1.19 -7.09
C ARG A 26 7.54 -0.20 -6.63
N PHE A 27 6.25 -0.52 -6.74
CA PHE A 27 5.72 -1.85 -6.44
C PHE A 27 6.37 -2.92 -7.33
N CYS A 28 6.46 -2.68 -8.64
CA CYS A 28 7.15 -3.60 -9.55
C CYS A 28 8.65 -3.74 -9.27
N GLN A 29 9.31 -2.72 -8.73
CA GLN A 29 10.71 -2.81 -8.30
C GLN A 29 10.87 -3.67 -7.04
N LEU A 30 9.87 -3.66 -6.16
CA LEU A 30 9.84 -4.47 -4.94
C LEU A 30 9.44 -5.92 -5.21
N ASP A 31 8.44 -6.14 -6.06
CA ASP A 31 8.00 -7.46 -6.55
C ASP A 31 8.99 -8.01 -7.58
N ARG A 32 10.21 -8.34 -7.12
CA ARG A 32 11.34 -8.78 -7.95
C ARG A 32 11.03 -10.05 -8.74
N ASN A 33 10.10 -10.85 -8.25
CA ASN A 33 9.70 -12.11 -8.86
C ASN A 33 8.43 -11.99 -9.72
N ALA A 34 7.86 -10.79 -9.84
CA ALA A 34 6.62 -10.52 -10.58
C ALA A 34 5.44 -11.42 -10.17
N LYS A 35 5.33 -11.74 -8.87
CA LYS A 35 4.27 -12.59 -8.31
C LYS A 35 2.93 -11.85 -8.22
N GLY A 36 2.94 -10.53 -8.29
CA GLY A 36 1.77 -9.67 -8.10
C GLY A 36 1.49 -9.29 -6.64
N PHE A 37 2.36 -9.70 -5.71
CA PHE A 37 2.31 -9.37 -4.28
C PHE A 37 3.72 -9.22 -3.72
N ILE A 38 3.86 -8.44 -2.65
CA ILE A 38 5.14 -8.26 -1.96
C ILE A 38 5.27 -9.35 -0.89
N SER A 39 6.34 -10.13 -0.95
CA SER A 39 6.69 -11.08 0.11
C SER A 39 7.54 -10.44 1.22
N ALA A 40 7.53 -11.05 2.40
CA ALA A 40 8.39 -10.67 3.53
C ALA A 40 9.86 -10.47 3.13
N ASP A 41 10.45 -11.39 2.35
CA ASP A 41 11.84 -11.31 1.90
C ASP A 41 12.09 -10.15 0.93
N GLU A 42 11.11 -9.80 0.10
CA GLU A 42 11.18 -8.65 -0.81
C GLU A 42 11.09 -7.34 -0.02
N PHE A 43 10.23 -7.27 0.99
CA PHE A 43 10.14 -6.10 1.87
C PHE A 43 11.42 -5.87 2.67
N LEU A 44 11.99 -6.92 3.27
CA LEU A 44 13.24 -6.85 4.04
C LEU A 44 14.49 -6.67 3.17
N SER A 45 14.38 -6.85 1.85
CA SER A 45 15.49 -6.59 0.94
C SER A 45 15.87 -5.10 0.83
N VAL A 46 14.96 -4.21 1.25
CA VAL A 46 15.20 -2.78 1.37
C VAL A 46 15.91 -2.53 2.70
N PRO A 47 17.20 -2.11 2.71
CA PRO A 47 17.97 -1.95 3.94
C PRO A 47 17.31 -1.01 4.95
N GLU A 48 16.65 0.04 4.48
CA GLU A 48 15.94 1.02 5.29
C GLU A 48 14.75 0.40 6.04
N PHE A 49 14.09 -0.60 5.45
CA PHE A 49 13.04 -1.34 6.13
C PHE A 49 13.62 -2.39 7.07
N ALA A 50 14.68 -3.10 6.69
CA ALA A 50 15.31 -4.09 7.58
C ALA A 50 15.86 -3.48 8.88
N MET A 51 16.41 -2.27 8.83
CA MET A 51 16.95 -1.57 10.00
C MET A 51 15.88 -0.86 10.85
N ASN A 52 14.64 -0.78 10.38
CA ASN A 52 13.57 -0.12 11.13
C ASN A 52 13.14 -0.99 12.33
N PRO A 53 13.11 -0.49 13.57
CA PRO A 53 12.64 -1.25 14.74
C PRO A 53 11.19 -1.75 14.62
N LEU A 54 10.37 -1.11 13.78
CA LEU A 54 8.98 -1.50 13.51
C LEU A 54 8.85 -2.49 12.36
N SER A 55 9.95 -2.84 11.70
CA SER A 55 9.99 -3.69 10.50
C SER A 55 9.25 -5.00 10.71
N GLN A 56 9.47 -5.69 11.83
CA GLN A 56 8.83 -6.95 12.18
C GLN A 56 7.31 -6.82 12.33
N ARG A 57 6.83 -5.68 12.82
CA ARG A 57 5.39 -5.42 12.95
C ARG A 57 4.77 -5.06 11.61
N LEU A 58 5.47 -4.27 10.80
CA LEU A 58 5.07 -3.92 9.44
C LEU A 58 5.08 -5.14 8.52
N LEU A 59 6.05 -6.05 8.69
CA LEU A 59 6.17 -7.30 7.92
C LEU A 59 4.87 -8.11 7.98
N LYS A 60 4.28 -8.24 9.18
CA LYS A 60 3.01 -8.96 9.38
C LYS A 60 1.82 -8.34 8.65
N MET A 61 1.91 -7.05 8.31
CA MET A 61 0.88 -6.33 7.56
C MET A 61 1.17 -6.26 6.06
N VAL A 62 2.45 -6.42 5.67
CA VAL A 62 2.91 -6.21 4.29
C VAL A 62 3.08 -7.53 3.53
N ASP A 63 3.27 -8.65 4.24
CA ASP A 63 3.42 -9.96 3.61
C ASP A 63 2.15 -10.37 2.86
N GLY A 64 2.28 -10.57 1.54
CA GLY A 64 1.18 -10.91 0.67
C GLY A 64 0.37 -9.73 0.14
N LEU A 65 0.76 -8.48 0.40
CA LEU A 65 0.04 -7.31 -0.14
C LEU A 65 0.15 -7.27 -1.67
N ASN A 66 -1.00 -7.33 -2.34
CA ASN A 66 -1.10 -6.98 -3.75
C ASN A 66 -1.05 -5.45 -3.93
N PHE A 67 -0.95 -4.99 -5.18
CA PHE A 67 -0.82 -3.56 -5.46
C PHE A 67 -1.98 -2.71 -4.91
N LYS A 68 -3.21 -3.24 -4.90
CA LYS A 68 -4.38 -2.51 -4.38
C LYS A 68 -4.23 -2.29 -2.87
N ASP A 69 -3.90 -3.34 -2.14
CA ASP A 69 -3.78 -3.29 -0.69
C ASP A 69 -2.55 -2.48 -0.26
N PHE A 70 -1.47 -2.53 -1.05
CA PHE A 70 -0.30 -1.65 -0.86
C PHE A 70 -0.65 -0.17 -0.97
N VAL A 71 -1.49 0.22 -1.94
CA VAL A 71 -1.95 1.61 -2.09
C VAL A 71 -2.86 2.02 -0.93
N ILE A 72 -3.75 1.14 -0.48
CA ILE A 72 -4.60 1.39 0.70
C ILE A 72 -3.74 1.57 1.94
N PHE A 73 -2.81 0.65 2.18
CA PHE A 73 -1.87 0.70 3.31
C PHE A 73 -1.11 2.03 3.35
N LEU A 74 -0.52 2.44 2.22
CA LEU A 74 0.22 3.71 2.17
C LEU A 74 -0.69 4.95 2.28
N SER A 75 -1.95 4.85 1.91
CA SER A 75 -2.90 5.97 2.00
C SER A 75 -3.18 6.37 3.44
N ALA A 76 -3.14 5.43 4.40
CA ALA A 76 -3.28 5.71 5.84
C ALA A 76 -2.17 6.64 6.37
N PHE A 77 -0.97 6.57 5.77
CA PHE A 77 0.18 7.40 6.14
C PHE A 77 0.27 8.70 5.34
N ASN A 78 -0.69 9.00 4.45
CA ASN A 78 -0.61 10.19 3.62
C ASN A 78 -0.82 11.46 4.47
N PRO A 79 0.17 12.37 4.55
CA PRO A 79 0.07 13.58 5.36
C PRO A 79 -0.94 14.59 4.78
N LYS A 80 -1.30 14.46 3.51
CA LYS A 80 -2.28 15.33 2.82
C LYS A 80 -3.73 14.90 3.09
N ALA A 81 -3.95 13.73 3.70
CA ALA A 81 -5.29 13.23 4.00
C ALA A 81 -5.90 13.98 5.19
N SER A 82 -7.10 14.53 5.01
CA SER A 82 -7.88 15.09 6.12
C SER A 82 -8.35 13.99 7.08
N MET A 83 -8.63 14.33 8.35
CA MET A 83 -9.09 13.34 9.34
C MET A 83 -10.31 12.52 8.88
N PRO A 84 -11.35 13.11 8.25
CA PRO A 84 -12.47 12.33 7.71
C PRO A 84 -12.03 11.32 6.64
N GLN A 85 -11.11 11.72 5.75
CA GLN A 85 -10.56 10.84 4.73
C GLN A 85 -9.72 9.72 5.33
N LYS A 86 -8.96 10.00 6.40
CA LYS A 86 -8.20 8.96 7.11
C LYS A 86 -9.11 7.92 7.75
N ILE A 87 -10.21 8.34 8.38
CA ILE A 87 -11.21 7.44 8.97
C ILE A 87 -11.84 6.54 7.89
N GLU A 88 -12.16 7.09 6.73
CA GLU A 88 -12.73 6.32 5.61
C GLU A 88 -11.72 5.32 5.03
N LEU A 89 -10.44 5.70 4.92
CA LEU A 89 -9.36 4.82 4.49
C LEU A 89 -9.07 3.70 5.50
N ASP A 90 -9.09 4.01 6.80
CA ASP A 90 -8.93 3.02 7.87
C ASP A 90 -10.09 2.01 7.87
N ALA A 91 -11.33 2.47 7.69
CA ALA A 91 -12.50 1.60 7.59
C ALA A 91 -12.41 0.66 6.37
N VAL A 92 -11.95 1.17 5.23
CA VAL A 92 -11.66 0.35 4.05
C VAL A 92 -10.59 -0.69 4.39
N PHE A 93 -9.45 -0.31 4.98
CA PHE A 93 -8.39 -1.25 5.33
C PHE A 93 -8.87 -2.38 6.25
N ILE A 94 -9.67 -2.05 7.28
CA ILE A 94 -10.23 -3.05 8.21
C ILE A 94 -11.17 -4.02 7.47
N ILE A 95 -12.11 -3.51 6.67
CA ILE A 95 -13.10 -4.36 5.98
C ILE A 95 -12.43 -5.29 4.95
N TYR A 96 -11.41 -4.82 4.24
CA TYR A 96 -10.73 -5.64 3.21
C TYR A 96 -9.72 -6.64 3.80
N HIS A 97 -9.28 -6.49 5.06
CA HIS A 97 -8.31 -7.38 5.71
C HIS A 97 -8.95 -8.33 6.74
N GLU A 98 -10.16 -8.05 7.24
CA GLU A 98 -10.93 -8.97 8.11
C GLU A 98 -11.87 -9.94 7.37
N MET A 99 -12.04 -9.81 6.04
CA MET A 99 -12.80 -10.74 5.19
C MET A 99 -11.88 -11.72 4.44
#